data_AF-A0A6M8W0J0-F1
#
_entry.id   AF-A0A6M8W0J0-F1
#
_cell.length_a   1.000
_cell.length_b   1.000
_cell.length_c   1.000
_cell.angle_alpha   90.00
_cell.angle_beta   90.00
_cell.angle_gamma   90.00
#
_symmetry.space_group_name_H-M   'P 1'
#
loop_
_entity.id
_entity.type
_entity.pdbx_description
1 polymer ?
#
loop_
_entity_poly.entity_id
_entity_poly.type
_entity_poly.pdbx_seq_one_letter_code
_entity_poly.pdbx_strand_id
1 'polypeptide(L)'
;MTTKFSQSQEKDGAVGSKFGQQPDALDGFYVIRGYDPEIDPLSSVMDLPKDEAVALMEKIHPHRGIGEADANGNRDQQLYHADRQQTDSWLRDNAPDGVKPERENPTFFRVTNDPAVVKQAIEDGAAGKGVMIAAVKDLDMSHWSFTFDDSMGNFFSTKGKSVFLEDKHDLHGTVMDAKDLAKAVTHHGTDLPDGKPRAIEGQYWSKTPLKTVPGSEPPKQTASAPKQQAKSGLRK
;
A
#
# COMPACT_ATOMS: atom_id res chain seq x y z
N MET A 1 -3.69 52.16 -44.49
CA MET A 1 -4.89 52.08 -43.65
C MET A 1 -4.76 50.87 -42.73
N THR A 2 -5.14 51.04 -41.46
CA THR A 2 -5.49 50.01 -40.47
C THR A 2 -4.38 49.18 -39.80
N THR A 3 -3.84 49.76 -38.72
CA THR A 3 -3.77 49.25 -37.33
C THR A 3 -3.94 47.74 -37.08
N LYS A 4 -3.07 47.14 -36.24
CA LYS A 4 -3.38 46.75 -34.83
C LYS A 4 -2.28 45.88 -34.14
N PHE A 5 -1.91 46.36 -32.94
CA PHE A 5 -1.69 45.68 -31.64
C PHE A 5 -0.57 44.64 -31.40
N SER A 6 0.33 45.08 -30.52
CA SER A 6 1.08 44.38 -29.47
C SER A 6 0.26 43.36 -28.68
N GLN A 7 0.87 42.22 -28.29
CA GLN A 7 1.05 41.86 -26.87
C GLN A 7 1.96 40.64 -26.71
N SER A 8 2.93 40.82 -25.80
CA SER A 8 3.72 39.82 -25.09
C SER A 8 2.88 38.77 -24.40
N GLN A 9 3.37 37.53 -24.30
CA GLN A 9 3.27 36.79 -23.04
C GLN A 9 4.27 35.65 -22.93
N GLU A 10 4.89 35.62 -21.76
CA GLU A 10 5.76 34.60 -21.20
C GLU A 10 5.19 33.19 -21.42
N LYS A 11 6.04 32.27 -21.86
CA LYS A 11 5.87 30.86 -21.50
C LYS A 11 6.81 30.61 -20.34
N ASP A 12 6.26 30.78 -19.15
CA ASP A 12 6.77 30.14 -17.95
C ASP A 12 7.00 28.66 -18.26
N GLY A 13 8.24 28.25 -18.07
CA GLY A 13 8.65 26.86 -18.18
C GLY A 13 7.87 26.04 -17.18
N ALA A 14 6.98 25.19 -17.70
CA ALA A 14 6.47 24.05 -16.96
C ALA A 14 7.68 23.26 -16.44
N VAL A 15 7.93 23.35 -15.14
CA VAL A 15 8.86 22.50 -14.43
C VAL A 15 8.28 21.09 -14.52
N GLY A 16 8.70 20.37 -15.56
CA GLY A 16 8.36 18.98 -15.78
C GLY A 16 8.84 18.17 -14.58
N SER A 17 7.88 17.64 -13.84
CA SER A 17 8.04 16.52 -12.92
C SER A 17 8.95 15.46 -13.56
N LYS A 18 10.18 15.33 -13.05
CA LYS A 18 11.14 14.28 -13.42
C LYS A 18 11.01 13.06 -12.50
N PHE A 19 9.79 12.68 -12.14
CA PHE A 19 9.55 11.33 -11.63
C PHE A 19 9.42 10.42 -12.86
N GLY A 20 10.02 9.22 -12.82
CA GLY A 20 10.08 8.32 -13.98
C GLY A 20 8.69 8.18 -14.62
N GLN A 21 8.60 8.29 -15.96
CA GLN A 21 7.32 8.22 -16.66
C GLN A 21 6.56 6.98 -16.23
N GLN A 22 5.39 7.21 -15.62
CA GLN A 22 4.43 6.17 -15.33
C GLN A 22 4.00 5.49 -16.65
N PRO A 23 3.83 4.16 -16.68
CA PRO A 23 3.25 3.50 -17.83
C PRO A 23 1.76 3.86 -18.02
N ASP A 24 1.36 4.19 -19.25
CA ASP A 24 -0.03 4.54 -19.64
C ASP A 24 -1.06 3.49 -19.19
N ALA A 25 -0.68 2.20 -19.10
CA ALA A 25 -1.58 1.13 -18.68
C ALA A 25 -2.04 1.22 -17.21
N LEU A 26 -1.39 2.06 -16.39
CA LEU A 26 -1.79 2.34 -15.01
C LEU A 26 -2.60 3.64 -14.88
N ASP A 27 -2.96 4.27 -16.00
CA ASP A 27 -3.85 5.42 -15.97
C ASP A 27 -5.23 5.03 -15.43
N GLY A 28 -5.76 5.89 -14.54
CA GLY A 28 -7.03 5.63 -13.85
C GLY A 28 -6.95 4.72 -12.64
N PHE A 29 -5.76 4.19 -12.30
CA PHE A 29 -5.57 3.46 -11.05
C PHE A 29 -5.36 4.38 -9.84
N TYR A 30 -5.79 3.88 -8.69
CA TYR A 30 -5.64 4.49 -7.38
C TYR A 30 -5.01 3.49 -6.40
N VAL A 31 -4.26 4.03 -5.44
CA VAL A 31 -3.88 3.31 -4.22
C VAL A 31 -4.80 3.75 -3.08
N ILE A 32 -5.33 2.77 -2.34
CA ILE A 32 -6.29 2.97 -1.26
C ILE A 32 -5.83 2.21 -0.02
N ARG A 33 -5.83 2.90 1.12
CA ARG A 33 -5.56 2.29 2.43
C ARG A 33 -6.58 2.76 3.44
N GLY A 34 -7.25 1.81 4.09
CA GLY A 34 -7.94 2.06 5.35
C GLY A 34 -6.96 2.04 6.52
N TYR A 35 -7.16 2.90 7.50
CA TYR A 35 -6.38 2.96 8.73
C TYR A 35 -7.26 3.44 9.89
N ASP A 36 -6.79 3.22 11.12
CA ASP A 36 -7.43 3.80 12.30
C ASP A 36 -7.08 5.31 12.36
N PRO A 37 -8.05 6.24 12.38
CA PRO A 37 -7.78 7.69 12.42
C PRO A 37 -6.85 8.15 13.56
N GLU A 38 -6.72 7.36 14.63
CA GLU A 38 -5.87 7.68 15.78
C GLU A 38 -4.39 7.36 15.56
N ILE A 39 -4.03 6.63 14.49
CA ILE A 39 -2.65 6.26 14.17
C ILE A 39 -2.13 6.99 12.92
N ASP A 40 -0.81 7.05 12.79
CA ASP A 40 -0.18 7.54 11.56
C ASP A 40 -0.62 6.65 10.38
N PRO A 41 -1.18 7.22 9.29
CA PRO A 41 -1.69 6.45 8.16
C PRO A 41 -0.61 5.62 7.44
N LEU A 42 0.66 6.02 7.54
CA LEU A 42 1.80 5.31 6.98
C LEU A 42 2.52 4.42 8.00
N SER A 43 1.99 4.25 9.21
CA SER A 43 2.55 3.28 10.17
C SER A 43 2.37 1.84 9.69
N SER A 44 3.36 0.99 9.95
CA SER A 44 3.23 -0.46 9.87
C SER A 44 3.16 -1.05 11.27
N VAL A 45 2.28 -2.03 11.48
CA VAL A 45 2.24 -2.79 12.74
C VAL A 45 3.56 -3.53 13.00
N MET A 46 4.31 -3.84 11.94
CA MET A 46 5.62 -4.49 12.02
C MET A 46 6.73 -3.56 12.51
N ASP A 47 6.47 -2.25 12.61
CA ASP A 47 7.41 -1.29 13.21
C ASP A 47 7.34 -1.30 14.75
N LEU A 48 6.34 -1.97 15.33
CA LEU A 48 6.17 -2.09 16.78
C LEU A 48 7.00 -3.26 17.35
N PRO A 49 7.38 -3.22 18.64
CA PRO A 49 7.87 -4.40 19.33
C PRO A 49 6.85 -5.54 19.23
N LYS A 50 7.33 -6.78 19.06
CA LYS A 50 6.50 -7.97 18.78
C LYS A 50 5.25 -8.07 19.67
N ASP A 51 5.40 -7.93 20.98
CA ASP A 51 4.28 -8.09 21.91
C ASP A 51 3.25 -6.96 21.77
N GLU A 52 3.69 -5.73 21.48
CA GLU A 52 2.80 -4.60 21.18
C GLU A 52 2.10 -4.78 19.82
N ALA A 53 2.82 -5.30 18.82
CA ALA A 53 2.27 -5.60 17.50
C ALA A 53 1.15 -6.65 17.58
N VAL A 54 1.40 -7.76 18.28
CA VAL A 54 0.42 -8.84 18.46
C VAL A 54 -0.80 -8.34 19.22
N ALA A 55 -0.62 -7.60 20.32
CA ALA A 55 -1.75 -7.03 21.07
C ALA A 55 -2.58 -6.06 20.21
N LEU A 56 -1.94 -5.26 19.35
CA LEU A 56 -2.65 -4.40 18.42
C LEU A 56 -3.42 -5.21 17.37
N MET A 57 -2.80 -6.25 16.79
CA MET A 57 -3.45 -7.14 15.81
C MET A 57 -4.70 -7.82 16.40
N GLU A 58 -4.62 -8.33 17.64
CA GLU A 58 -5.75 -8.92 18.36
C GLU A 58 -6.88 -7.90 18.60
N LYS A 59 -6.52 -6.64 18.90
CA LYS A 59 -7.49 -5.57 19.09
C LYS A 59 -8.24 -5.21 17.80
N ILE A 60 -7.52 -5.05 16.69
CA ILE A 60 -8.09 -4.58 15.41
C ILE A 60 -8.76 -5.71 14.61
N HIS A 61 -8.31 -6.95 14.78
CA HIS A 61 -8.80 -8.14 14.10
C HIS A 61 -9.04 -9.29 15.08
N PRO A 62 -9.99 -9.15 16.03
CA PRO A 62 -10.22 -10.14 17.09
C PRO A 62 -10.67 -11.50 16.55
N HIS A 63 -11.18 -11.55 15.32
CA HIS A 63 -11.60 -12.79 14.65
C HIS A 63 -10.46 -13.51 13.91
N ARG A 64 -9.26 -12.92 13.85
CA ARG A 64 -8.05 -13.58 13.38
C ARG A 64 -7.28 -14.04 14.62
N GLY A 65 -7.21 -15.36 14.86
CA GLY A 65 -6.42 -15.96 15.95
C GLY A 65 -7.18 -16.63 17.08
N ILE A 66 -8.49 -16.77 16.94
CA ILE A 66 -9.35 -17.42 17.94
C ILE A 66 -9.78 -18.84 17.54
N GLY A 67 -9.28 -19.38 16.41
CA GLY A 67 -9.59 -20.73 15.94
C GLY A 67 -8.47 -21.35 15.09
N GLU A 68 -8.68 -22.59 14.65
CA GLU A 68 -7.77 -23.27 13.72
C GLU A 68 -7.62 -22.46 12.42
N ALA A 69 -6.47 -22.60 11.77
CA ALA A 69 -6.19 -21.92 10.52
C ALA A 69 -7.22 -22.31 9.45
N ASP A 70 -8.02 -21.35 8.98
CA ASP A 70 -9.08 -21.59 8.00
C ASP A 70 -9.00 -20.63 6.79
N ALA A 71 -9.87 -20.88 5.81
CA ALA A 71 -9.96 -20.11 4.58
C ALA A 71 -10.42 -18.65 4.80
N ASN A 72 -10.94 -18.30 5.99
CA ASN A 72 -11.36 -16.94 6.34
C ASN A 72 -10.21 -16.13 6.98
N GLY A 73 -9.02 -16.71 7.08
CA GLY A 73 -7.83 -16.05 7.61
C GLY A 73 -7.74 -16.05 9.13
N ASN A 74 -8.48 -16.94 9.82
CA ASN A 74 -8.33 -17.12 11.26
C ASN A 74 -6.92 -17.69 11.54
N ARG A 75 -6.06 -17.01 12.29
CA ARG A 75 -4.67 -17.45 12.55
C ARG A 75 -4.15 -16.91 13.85
N ASP A 76 -3.50 -17.77 14.64
CA ASP A 76 -2.73 -17.37 15.81
C ASP A 76 -1.88 -16.13 15.48
N GLN A 77 -2.06 -15.06 16.26
CA GLN A 77 -1.52 -13.75 15.92
C GLN A 77 0.01 -13.69 16.08
N GLN A 78 0.58 -14.54 16.94
CA GLN A 78 2.03 -14.69 17.07
C GLN A 78 2.63 -15.33 15.81
N LEU A 79 1.99 -16.38 15.30
CA LEU A 79 2.38 -17.03 14.04
C LEU A 79 2.16 -16.10 12.85
N TYR A 80 1.03 -15.39 12.80
CA TYR A 80 0.76 -14.41 11.75
C TYR A 80 1.82 -13.30 11.73
N HIS A 81 2.18 -12.73 12.89
CA HIS A 81 3.24 -11.74 12.99
C HIS A 81 4.58 -12.28 12.47
N ALA A 82 4.97 -13.50 12.87
CA ALA A 82 6.21 -14.12 12.41
C ALA A 82 6.21 -14.39 10.89
N ASP A 83 5.09 -14.81 10.32
CA ASP A 83 4.93 -15.00 8.88
C ASP A 83 4.96 -13.64 8.13
N ARG A 84 4.33 -12.59 8.70
CA ARG A 84 4.34 -11.23 8.16
C ARG A 84 5.76 -10.67 8.12
N GLN A 85 6.53 -10.85 9.18
CA GLN A 85 7.92 -10.40 9.22
C GLN A 85 8.79 -11.07 8.14
N GLN A 86 8.59 -12.37 7.92
CA GLN A 86 9.27 -13.10 6.84
C GLN A 86 8.82 -12.61 5.46
N THR A 87 7.53 -12.30 5.30
CA THR A 87 6.96 -11.76 4.06
C THR A 87 7.52 -10.38 3.74
N ASP A 88 7.61 -9.48 4.73
CA ASP A 88 8.17 -8.14 4.56
C ASP A 88 9.65 -8.18 4.20
N SER A 89 10.40 -9.10 4.82
CA SER A 89 11.80 -9.37 4.46
C SER A 89 11.92 -9.89 3.02
N TRP A 90 11.09 -10.87 2.65
CA TRP A 90 11.05 -11.41 1.28
C TRP A 90 10.71 -10.34 0.25
N LEU A 91 9.71 -9.48 0.52
CA LEU A 91 9.32 -8.38 -0.35
C LEU A 91 10.48 -7.41 -0.59
N ARG A 92 11.25 -7.07 0.47
CA ARG A 92 12.45 -6.23 0.34
C ARG A 92 13.53 -6.91 -0.48
N ASP A 93 13.85 -8.16 -0.16
CA ASP A 93 14.94 -8.90 -0.78
C ASP A 93 14.68 -9.20 -2.27
N ASN A 94 13.41 -9.18 -2.67
CA ASN A 94 12.96 -9.42 -4.05
C ASN A 94 12.41 -8.16 -4.72
N ALA A 95 12.53 -6.99 -4.09
CA ALA A 95 12.14 -5.73 -4.70
C ALA A 95 12.99 -5.50 -5.97
N PRO A 96 12.37 -5.25 -7.14
CA PRO A 96 13.13 -5.02 -8.37
C PRO A 96 14.04 -3.78 -8.27
N ASP A 97 15.11 -3.74 -9.07
CA ASP A 97 16.13 -2.66 -9.06
C ASP A 97 15.56 -1.23 -9.18
N GLY A 98 14.37 -1.09 -9.79
CA GLY A 98 13.66 0.20 -9.91
C GLY A 98 13.01 0.71 -8.63
N VAL A 99 12.89 -0.16 -7.61
CA VAL A 99 12.27 0.14 -6.32
C VAL A 99 13.33 0.51 -5.30
N LYS A 100 13.06 1.54 -4.49
CA LYS A 100 13.95 2.08 -3.46
C LYS A 100 13.32 1.94 -2.08
N PRO A 101 13.62 0.84 -1.36
CA PRO A 101 13.08 0.63 -0.03
C PRO A 101 13.73 1.54 1.03
N GLU A 102 13.02 2.55 1.56
CA GLU A 102 13.57 3.50 2.57
C GLU A 102 13.20 3.17 4.02
N ARG A 103 12.05 2.52 4.23
CA ARG A 103 11.59 1.99 5.53
C ARG A 103 11.89 0.49 5.62
N GLU A 104 11.89 -0.09 6.83
CA GLU A 104 12.13 -1.52 7.08
C GLU A 104 10.91 -2.40 6.77
N ASN A 105 9.71 -1.95 7.10
CA ASN A 105 8.48 -2.65 6.80
C ASN A 105 7.59 -1.79 5.89
N PRO A 106 7.08 -2.30 4.77
CA PRO A 106 6.28 -1.47 3.86
C PRO A 106 4.91 -1.15 4.45
N THR A 107 4.28 -0.10 3.92
CA THR A 107 2.86 0.18 4.13
C THR A 107 2.06 -0.42 2.98
N PHE A 108 1.01 -1.17 3.30
CA PHE A 108 0.19 -1.86 2.29
C PHE A 108 -0.99 -1.01 1.84
N PHE A 109 -1.23 -1.03 0.53
CA PHE A 109 -2.35 -0.39 -0.14
C PHE A 109 -3.01 -1.38 -1.08
N ARG A 110 -4.33 -1.27 -1.22
CA ARG A 110 -5.03 -1.86 -2.36
C ARG A 110 -4.77 -0.99 -3.59
N VAL A 111 -4.45 -1.60 -4.72
CA VAL A 111 -4.34 -0.93 -6.01
C VAL A 111 -5.56 -1.31 -6.86
N THR A 112 -6.26 -0.33 -7.41
CA THR A 112 -7.50 -0.59 -8.16
C THR A 112 -7.85 0.54 -9.12
N ASN A 113 -8.51 0.20 -10.23
CA ASN A 113 -9.18 1.12 -11.14
C ASN A 113 -10.72 0.97 -11.09
N ASP A 114 -11.27 0.21 -10.13
CA ASP A 114 -12.71 0.01 -9.98
C ASP A 114 -13.38 1.30 -9.45
N PRO A 115 -14.24 1.96 -10.26
CA PRO A 115 -14.86 3.22 -9.86
C PRO A 115 -15.75 3.10 -8.62
N ALA A 116 -16.39 1.94 -8.39
CA ALA A 116 -17.26 1.74 -7.24
C ALA A 116 -16.43 1.66 -5.95
N VAL A 117 -15.29 0.98 -5.99
CA VAL A 117 -14.36 0.89 -4.84
C VAL A 117 -13.76 2.26 -4.52
N VAL A 118 -13.32 3.00 -5.55
CA VAL A 118 -12.77 4.34 -5.37
C VAL A 118 -13.82 5.29 -4.78
N LYS A 119 -15.05 5.26 -5.30
CA LYS A 119 -16.16 6.07 -4.79
C LYS A 119 -16.46 5.75 -3.32
N GLN A 120 -16.57 4.47 -2.97
CA GLN A 120 -16.83 4.05 -1.58
C GLN A 120 -15.72 4.54 -0.63
N ALA A 121 -14.46 4.45 -1.05
CA ALA A 121 -13.33 4.92 -0.24
C ALA A 121 -13.39 6.45 0.00
N ILE A 122 -13.78 7.22 -1.02
CA ILE A 122 -13.98 8.68 -0.89
C ILE A 122 -15.11 8.98 0.10
N GLU A 123 -16.24 8.28 -0.01
CA GLU A 123 -17.39 8.44 0.90
C GLU A 123 -17.02 8.07 2.34
N ASP A 124 -16.22 7.01 2.53
CA ASP A 124 -15.71 6.61 3.84
C ASP A 124 -14.79 7.67 4.46
N GLY A 125 -13.86 8.23 3.67
CA GLY A 125 -13.02 9.34 4.11
C GLY A 125 -13.83 10.58 4.49
N ALA A 126 -14.83 10.95 3.68
CA ALA A 126 -15.74 12.06 3.95
C ALA A 126 -16.60 11.83 5.21
N ALA A 127 -16.88 10.57 5.56
CA ALA A 127 -17.56 10.18 6.80
C ALA A 127 -16.63 10.18 8.03
N GLY A 128 -15.36 10.57 7.89
CA GLY A 128 -14.39 10.64 8.98
C GLY A 128 -13.71 9.31 9.29
N LYS A 129 -13.87 8.27 8.45
CA LYS A 129 -13.08 7.05 8.56
C LYS A 129 -11.67 7.33 8.07
N GLY A 130 -10.68 6.64 8.64
CA GLY A 130 -9.29 6.78 8.23
C GLY A 130 -9.11 6.11 6.87
N VAL A 131 -9.12 6.91 5.81
CA VAL A 131 -8.89 6.44 4.44
C VAL A 131 -7.89 7.35 3.75
N MET A 132 -6.87 6.75 3.15
CA MET A 132 -5.89 7.43 2.31
C MET A 132 -6.11 6.98 0.86
N ILE A 133 -6.25 7.95 -0.04
CA ILE A 133 -6.46 7.69 -1.47
C ILE A 133 -5.48 8.55 -2.26
N ALA A 134 -4.73 7.94 -3.17
CA ALA A 134 -3.88 8.68 -4.11
C ALA A 134 -4.00 8.10 -5.52
N ALA A 135 -4.05 8.95 -6.53
CA ALA A 135 -4.04 8.52 -7.91
C ALA A 135 -2.62 8.10 -8.29
N VAL A 136 -2.45 6.95 -8.95
CA VAL A 136 -1.12 6.39 -9.29
C VAL A 136 -0.30 7.40 -10.10
N LYS A 137 -0.93 8.14 -11.03
CA LYS A 137 -0.32 9.20 -11.86
C LYS A 137 0.37 10.34 -11.09
N ASP A 138 0.02 10.53 -9.83
CA ASP A 138 0.53 11.62 -8.99
C ASP A 138 1.62 11.14 -8.01
N LEU A 139 2.01 9.87 -8.08
CA LEU A 139 2.92 9.23 -7.12
C LEU A 139 4.31 8.99 -7.72
N ASP A 140 5.34 9.08 -6.87
CA ASP A 140 6.68 8.61 -7.22
C ASP A 140 6.73 7.07 -7.14
N MET A 141 6.62 6.43 -8.30
CA MET A 141 6.63 4.97 -8.45
C MET A 141 7.95 4.31 -8.03
N SER A 142 9.05 5.07 -7.87
CA SER A 142 10.34 4.47 -7.47
C SER A 142 10.37 3.97 -6.03
N HIS A 143 9.31 4.21 -5.24
CA HIS A 143 9.17 3.72 -3.87
C HIS A 143 8.06 2.68 -3.69
N TRP A 144 7.57 2.11 -4.79
CA TRP A 144 6.48 1.13 -4.79
C TRP A 144 6.95 -0.18 -5.38
N SER A 145 6.64 -1.27 -4.69
CA SER A 145 6.56 -2.60 -5.29
C SER A 145 5.13 -3.09 -5.30
N PHE A 146 4.86 -4.13 -6.08
CA PHE A 146 3.53 -4.68 -6.25
C PHE A 146 3.54 -6.20 -6.28
N THR A 147 2.44 -6.79 -5.83
CA THR A 147 2.13 -8.21 -6.04
C THR A 147 0.75 -8.34 -6.65
N PHE A 148 0.57 -9.34 -7.51
CA PHE A 148 -0.76 -9.78 -7.88
C PHE A 148 -1.31 -10.66 -6.76
N ASP A 149 -2.48 -10.31 -6.25
CA ASP A 149 -3.04 -10.81 -4.99
C ASP A 149 -2.20 -10.45 -3.74
N ASP A 150 -2.63 -10.93 -2.57
CA ASP A 150 -2.04 -10.65 -1.25
C ASP A 150 -0.57 -11.09 -1.15
N SER A 151 0.30 -10.24 -0.59
CA SER A 151 1.74 -10.52 -0.49
C SER A 151 2.11 -11.73 0.36
N MET A 152 1.33 -12.07 1.39
CA MET A 152 1.54 -13.27 2.20
C MET A 152 1.23 -14.52 1.37
N GLY A 153 0.14 -14.50 0.61
CA GLY A 153 -0.20 -15.56 -0.34
C GLY A 153 0.93 -15.80 -1.34
N ASN A 154 1.47 -14.71 -1.89
CA ASN A 154 2.64 -14.75 -2.77
C ASN A 154 3.86 -15.37 -2.08
N PHE A 155 4.24 -14.89 -0.90
CA PHE A 155 5.36 -15.44 -0.14
C PHE A 155 5.19 -16.95 0.13
N PHE A 156 4.03 -17.37 0.60
CA PHE A 156 3.76 -18.79 0.88
C PHE A 156 3.81 -19.66 -0.36
N SER A 157 3.42 -19.14 -1.52
CA SER A 157 3.56 -19.85 -2.79
C SER A 157 5.03 -20.20 -3.08
N THR A 158 5.97 -19.29 -2.81
CA THR A 158 7.42 -19.53 -2.98
C THR A 158 7.96 -20.60 -2.05
N LYS A 159 7.26 -20.88 -0.94
CA LYS A 159 7.61 -21.92 0.03
C LYS A 159 6.92 -23.26 -0.26
N GLY A 160 6.19 -23.37 -1.36
CA GLY A 160 5.40 -24.57 -1.69
C GLY A 160 4.22 -24.80 -0.74
N LYS A 161 3.85 -23.81 0.09
CA LYS A 161 2.70 -23.91 0.99
C LYS A 161 1.43 -23.60 0.20
N SER A 162 0.49 -24.55 0.12
CA SER A 162 -0.75 -24.44 -0.68
C SER A 162 -1.88 -23.65 -0.01
N VAL A 163 -1.64 -23.10 1.19
CA VAL A 163 -2.69 -22.82 2.20
C VAL A 163 -3.73 -21.74 1.85
N PHE A 164 -3.69 -21.12 0.67
CA PHE A 164 -4.57 -19.97 0.36
C PHE A 164 -5.10 -19.86 -1.06
N LEU A 165 -4.59 -20.66 -2.00
CA LEU A 165 -4.76 -20.35 -3.42
C LEU A 165 -5.14 -21.64 -4.13
N GLU A 166 -6.43 -21.99 -4.05
CA GLU A 166 -7.01 -23.03 -4.93
C GLU A 166 -6.87 -22.59 -6.40
N ASP A 167 -6.88 -21.27 -6.65
CA ASP A 167 -6.57 -20.65 -7.94
C ASP A 167 -5.23 -19.90 -7.89
N LYS A 168 -4.12 -20.61 -8.09
CA LYS A 168 -2.81 -19.98 -8.21
C LYS A 168 -2.74 -19.14 -9.49
N HIS A 169 -2.51 -17.84 -9.34
CA HIS A 169 -2.15 -16.98 -10.45
C HIS A 169 -0.70 -17.31 -10.85
N ASP A 170 -0.39 -17.27 -12.14
CA ASP A 170 0.95 -17.55 -12.65
C ASP A 170 2.00 -16.52 -12.17
N LEU A 171 1.56 -15.32 -11.83
CA LEU A 171 2.39 -14.29 -11.18
C LEU A 171 2.57 -14.47 -9.67
N HIS A 172 1.99 -15.49 -9.03
CA HIS A 172 2.24 -15.72 -7.60
C HIS A 172 3.72 -15.96 -7.32
N GLY A 173 4.22 -15.31 -6.26
CA GLY A 173 5.64 -15.35 -5.90
C GLY A 173 6.50 -14.34 -6.67
N THR A 174 5.89 -13.42 -7.42
CA THR A 174 6.58 -12.37 -8.15
C THR A 174 6.36 -11.02 -7.47
N VAL A 175 7.45 -10.31 -7.18
CA VAL A 175 7.43 -8.90 -6.74
C VAL A 175 7.75 -8.03 -7.96
N MET A 176 6.89 -7.06 -8.24
CA MET A 176 6.94 -6.24 -9.46
C MET A 176 7.24 -4.78 -9.14
N ASP A 177 7.86 -4.07 -10.08
CA ASP A 177 7.84 -2.61 -10.11
C ASP A 177 6.62 -2.11 -10.91
N ALA A 178 6.47 -0.80 -11.06
CA ALA A 178 5.35 -0.23 -11.81
C ALA A 178 5.34 -0.62 -13.29
N LYS A 179 6.50 -0.84 -13.93
CA LYS A 179 6.59 -1.22 -15.34
C LYS A 179 6.12 -2.66 -15.54
N ASP A 180 6.53 -3.55 -14.64
CA ASP A 180 6.13 -4.95 -14.71
C ASP A 180 4.67 -5.12 -14.30
N LEU A 181 4.16 -4.34 -13.34
CA LEU A 181 2.72 -4.29 -13.05
C LEU A 181 1.92 -3.83 -14.27
N ALA A 182 2.36 -2.79 -14.98
CA ALA A 182 1.68 -2.31 -16.18
C ALA A 182 1.58 -3.38 -17.28
N LYS A 183 2.66 -4.16 -17.48
CA LYS A 183 2.65 -5.31 -18.39
C LYS A 183 1.69 -6.39 -17.91
N ALA A 184 1.73 -6.71 -16.61
CA ALA A 184 0.87 -7.72 -16.02
C ALA A 184 -0.62 -7.36 -16.17
N VAL A 185 -1.01 -6.12 -15.84
CA VAL A 185 -2.39 -5.63 -16.03
C VAL A 185 -2.80 -5.68 -17.50
N THR A 186 -1.91 -5.32 -18.43
CA THR A 186 -2.22 -5.39 -19.87
C THR A 186 -2.42 -6.83 -20.35
N HIS A 187 -1.65 -7.78 -19.81
CA HIS A 187 -1.66 -9.16 -20.24
C HIS A 187 -2.78 -10.00 -19.58
N HIS A 188 -2.96 -9.85 -18.27
CA HIS A 188 -3.87 -10.66 -17.46
C HIS A 188 -5.20 -9.96 -17.16
N GLY A 189 -5.29 -8.65 -17.39
CA GLY A 189 -6.41 -7.83 -16.92
C GLY A 189 -6.34 -7.60 -15.40
N THR A 190 -7.41 -7.03 -14.86
CA THR A 190 -7.59 -6.79 -13.42
C THR A 190 -8.67 -7.64 -12.80
N ASP A 191 -9.30 -8.53 -13.56
CA ASP A 191 -10.45 -9.32 -13.11
C ASP A 191 -10.08 -10.80 -13.01
N LEU A 192 -10.72 -11.49 -12.07
CA LEU A 192 -10.76 -12.93 -11.98
C LEU A 192 -11.60 -13.51 -13.14
N PRO A 193 -11.44 -14.81 -13.49
CA PRO A 193 -12.25 -15.45 -14.54
C PRO A 193 -13.76 -15.38 -14.31
N ASP A 194 -14.20 -15.22 -13.07
CA ASP A 194 -15.62 -15.07 -12.70
C ASP A 194 -16.12 -13.60 -12.77
N GLY A 195 -15.27 -12.68 -13.25
CA GLY A 195 -15.59 -11.26 -13.44
C GLY A 195 -15.48 -10.42 -12.15
N LYS A 196 -15.03 -10.99 -11.04
CA LYS A 196 -14.73 -10.20 -9.83
C LYS A 196 -13.38 -9.50 -9.97
N PRO A 197 -13.18 -8.31 -9.37
CA PRO A 197 -11.88 -7.66 -9.40
C PRO A 197 -10.83 -8.52 -8.66
N ARG A 198 -9.72 -8.80 -9.33
CA ARG A 198 -8.53 -9.42 -8.75
C ARG A 198 -7.84 -8.41 -7.84
N ALA A 199 -7.30 -8.89 -6.72
CA ALA A 199 -6.58 -8.02 -5.81
C ALA A 199 -5.20 -7.68 -6.40
N ILE A 200 -4.82 -6.41 -6.35
CA ILE A 200 -3.44 -5.98 -6.54
C ILE A 200 -3.05 -5.29 -5.25
N GLU A 201 -1.95 -5.73 -4.64
CA GLU A 201 -1.41 -5.11 -3.44
C GLU A 201 -0.19 -4.28 -3.81
N GLY A 202 -0.19 -3.02 -3.36
CA GLY A 202 0.95 -2.12 -3.46
C GLY A 202 1.66 -2.03 -2.12
N GLN A 203 2.96 -2.20 -2.13
CA GLN A 203 3.83 -2.05 -0.96
C GLN A 203 4.61 -0.73 -1.10
N TYR A 204 4.28 0.22 -0.24
CA TYR A 204 4.91 1.54 -0.23
C TYR A 204 6.09 1.58 0.73
N TRP A 205 7.25 2.01 0.23
CA TRP A 205 8.51 1.94 0.96
C TRP A 205 9.13 3.29 1.33
N SER A 206 8.61 4.43 0.86
CA SER A 206 9.17 5.73 1.25
C SER A 206 8.57 6.21 2.56
N LYS A 207 9.31 7.01 3.33
CA LYS A 207 8.79 7.68 4.54
C LYS A 207 8.03 8.98 4.23
N THR A 208 8.06 9.43 2.97
CA THR A 208 7.38 10.64 2.53
C THR A 208 5.85 10.46 2.57
N PRO A 209 5.08 11.42 3.10
CA PRO A 209 3.62 11.39 3.00
C PRO A 209 3.15 11.37 1.55
N LEU A 210 2.12 10.56 1.25
CA LEU A 210 1.50 10.57 -0.07
C LEU A 210 0.71 11.86 -0.29
N LYS A 211 0.75 12.37 -1.51
CA LYS A 211 -0.18 13.41 -1.95
C LYS A 211 -1.54 12.75 -2.21
N THR A 212 -2.51 13.01 -1.34
CA THR A 212 -3.82 12.38 -1.40
C THR A 212 -4.81 13.17 -2.26
N VAL A 213 -5.90 12.51 -2.65
CA VAL A 213 -7.06 13.15 -3.29
C VAL A 213 -7.74 14.06 -2.26
N PRO A 214 -8.26 15.25 -2.65
CA PRO A 214 -8.97 16.15 -1.74
C PRO A 214 -10.11 15.45 -0.99
N GLY A 215 -10.21 15.67 0.32
CA GLY A 215 -11.20 15.03 1.20
C GLY A 215 -10.79 13.64 1.71
N SER A 216 -9.60 13.15 1.34
CA SER A 216 -8.96 11.97 1.91
C SER A 216 -7.64 12.31 2.63
N GLU A 217 -7.41 13.59 2.91
CA GLU A 217 -6.29 13.98 3.75
C GLU A 217 -6.48 13.39 5.16
N PRO A 218 -5.40 12.89 5.78
CA PRO A 218 -5.46 12.52 7.19
C PRO A 218 -5.94 13.72 8.00
N PRO A 219 -6.85 13.52 8.98
CA PRO A 219 -7.17 14.60 9.91
C PRO A 219 -5.86 15.11 10.49
N LYS A 220 -5.69 16.44 10.55
CA LYS A 220 -4.47 17.04 11.14
C LYS A 220 -4.33 16.48 12.55
N GLN A 221 -3.41 15.54 12.74
CA GLN A 221 -3.09 15.03 14.07
C GLN A 221 -2.66 16.23 14.91
N THR A 222 -3.45 16.61 15.90
CA THR A 222 -2.98 17.49 16.97
C THR A 222 -1.86 16.72 17.64
N ALA A 223 -0.62 17.19 17.44
CA ALA A 223 0.60 16.52 17.85
C ALA A 223 0.43 15.81 19.19
N SER A 224 0.34 14.49 19.17
CA SER A 224 0.42 13.69 20.39
C SER A 224 1.85 13.87 20.89
N ALA A 225 1.99 14.40 22.10
CA ALA A 225 3.29 14.65 22.71
C ALA A 225 4.20 13.41 22.64
N PRO A 226 5.52 13.58 22.45
CA PRO A 226 6.44 12.46 22.35
C PRO A 226 6.32 11.58 23.61
N LYS A 227 5.99 10.30 23.43
CA LYS A 227 6.02 9.30 24.51
C LYS A 227 7.45 9.31 25.08
N GLN A 228 7.58 9.77 26.33
CA GLN A 228 8.83 9.75 27.05
C GLN A 228 9.36 8.31 27.09
N GLN A 229 10.57 8.12 26.56
CA GLN A 229 11.36 6.91 26.79
C GLN A 229 11.46 6.69 28.31
N ALA A 230 10.90 5.58 28.79
CA ALA A 230 11.11 5.14 30.15
C ALA A 230 12.61 4.88 30.34
N LYS A 231 13.28 5.77 31.08
CA LYS A 231 14.63 5.52 31.58
C LYS A 231 14.55 4.32 32.51
N SER A 232 15.12 3.18 32.09
CA SER A 232 15.42 2.07 32.97
C SER A 232 16.48 2.52 33.98
N GLY A 233 16.00 2.94 35.15
CA GLY A 233 16.83 3.19 36.31
C GLY A 233 17.30 1.86 36.91
N LEU A 234 18.42 1.35 36.40
CA LEU A 234 19.23 0.36 37.08
C LEU A 234 19.78 1.00 38.37
N ARG A 235 19.38 0.51 39.55
CA ARG A 235 20.20 0.62 40.75
C ARG A 235 20.26 -0.72 41.46
N LYS A 236 21.51 -1.07 41.75
CA LYS A 236 22.01 -2.27 42.42
C LYS A 236 21.43 -2.44 43.81
#